data_AF-A0A520VWA7-F1
#
_entry.id   AF-A0A520VWA7-F1
#
_cell.length_a   1.000
_cell.length_b   1.000
_cell.length_c   1.000
_cell.angle_alpha   90.00
_cell.angle_beta   90.00
_cell.angle_gamma   90.00
#
_symmetry.space_group_name_H-M   'P 1'
#
loop_
_entity.id
_entity.type
_entity.pdbx_description
1 polymer ?
#
loop_
_entity_poly.entity_id
_entity_poly.type
_entity_poly.pdbx_seq_one_letter_code
_entity_poly.pdbx_strand_id
1 'polypeptide(L)'
;MNNDRPTDNQEMISLAHSAGCRVAFLFESKKNKVHSSFFLSKGKASELQIHCKKSCVELVIFSEPLSPIQQRNLTLFLKCRVIDRVALILDIFANRARTKEGKLQVEMAQLKYLSTRLVRGWSHLERQRGGIGLRGPGETQLETDRRLIAKRVRRLNDQLVRFSDQCRNRRKSRKKRGAYNVSLVGYTNSGKSTLFNVFTKADVYAANQLFATLDTTTRRVFLEDRNYIVLSDTVGFIKDLPHTLIESFKATLSEAVNADLLIHVIDRSDCLWEQKFRDVIEVLKEVGTQNIPMIKMFNKIDLIGGEPGVRRDQYGRIQDVYASAETKDGLDLLKKAIGEQKDLREKCYYPSDSPANCESQSVEGDNYLEENYSPKRESLF
;
A
#
# COMPACT_ATOMS: atom_id res chain seq x y z
N MET A 1 -8.16 -25.92 15.39
CA MET A 1 -7.25 -26.30 14.29
C MET A 1 -6.03 -25.42 14.40
N ASN A 2 -4.92 -26.02 14.83
CA ASN A 2 -3.64 -25.36 15.09
C ASN A 2 -2.95 -25.09 13.76
N ASN A 3 -2.93 -23.83 13.33
CA ASN A 3 -1.91 -23.35 12.40
C ASN A 3 -0.83 -22.72 13.27
N ASP A 4 0.15 -23.52 13.69
CA ASP A 4 1.44 -22.98 14.10
C ASP A 4 2.00 -22.24 12.86
N ARG A 5 2.23 -20.93 12.97
CA ARG A 5 2.62 -20.04 11.86
C ARG A 5 4.12 -19.76 11.91
N PRO A 6 5.00 -20.61 11.36
CA PRO A 6 6.44 -20.35 11.29
C PRO A 6 6.77 -19.05 10.52
N THR A 7 5.89 -18.62 9.62
CA THR A 7 5.99 -17.39 8.84
C THR A 7 5.72 -16.11 9.64
N ASP A 8 4.83 -16.13 10.65
CA ASP A 8 4.53 -14.94 11.47
C ASP A 8 5.77 -14.54 12.30
N ASN A 9 6.54 -15.52 12.79
CA ASN A 9 7.78 -15.28 13.53
C ASN A 9 8.88 -14.71 12.62
N GLN A 10 9.02 -15.24 11.41
CA GLN A 10 9.97 -14.73 10.41
C GLN A 10 9.63 -13.30 9.97
N GLU A 11 8.35 -12.99 9.80
CA GLU A 11 7.88 -11.63 9.52
C GLU A 11 8.22 -10.67 10.67
N MET A 12 8.00 -11.10 11.91
CA MET A 12 8.31 -10.30 13.09
C MET A 12 9.82 -10.03 13.23
N ILE A 13 10.65 -11.03 12.98
CA ILE A 13 12.11 -10.89 12.95
C ILE A 13 12.51 -9.90 11.84
N SER A 14 11.91 -10.02 10.66
CA SER A 14 12.15 -9.11 9.54
C SER A 14 11.74 -7.67 9.86
N LEU A 15 10.66 -7.45 10.62
CA LEU A 15 10.25 -6.14 11.11
C LEU A 15 11.28 -5.58 12.09
N ALA A 16 11.72 -6.39 13.07
CA ALA A 16 12.71 -5.97 14.05
C ALA A 16 14.03 -5.57 13.38
N HIS A 17 14.51 -6.35 12.41
CA HIS A 17 15.69 -5.99 11.61
C HIS A 17 15.47 -4.72 10.78
N SER A 18 14.28 -4.53 10.20
CA SER A 18 13.94 -3.33 9.42
C SER A 18 13.91 -2.05 10.28
N ALA A 19 13.63 -2.19 11.57
CA ALA A 19 13.71 -1.12 12.57
C ALA A 19 15.15 -0.85 13.08
N GLY A 20 16.13 -1.67 12.67
CA GLY A 20 17.52 -1.57 13.13
C GLY A 20 17.81 -2.32 14.43
N CYS A 21 16.89 -3.19 14.89
CA CYS A 21 17.10 -3.99 16.10
C CYS A 21 17.92 -5.24 15.79
N ARG A 22 18.80 -5.62 16.73
CA ARG A 22 19.47 -6.93 16.75
C ARG A 22 18.65 -7.89 17.60
N VAL A 23 18.10 -8.93 16.99
CA VAL A 23 17.30 -9.93 17.70
C VAL A 23 18.22 -10.84 18.53
N ALA A 24 18.07 -10.79 19.85
CA ALA A 24 18.88 -11.61 20.78
C ALA A 24 18.31 -13.03 20.95
N PHE A 25 16.99 -13.14 21.10
CA PHE A 25 16.27 -14.42 21.19
C PHE A 25 14.80 -14.23 20.80
N LEU A 26 14.16 -15.33 20.41
CA LEU A 26 12.72 -15.41 20.20
C LEU A 26 12.09 -16.09 21.42
N PHE A 27 11.08 -15.47 22.01
CA PHE A 27 10.34 -16.07 23.13
C PHE A 27 8.93 -16.43 22.69
N GLU A 28 8.68 -17.74 22.56
CA GLU A 28 7.40 -18.26 22.14
C GLU A 28 6.54 -18.62 23.36
N SER A 29 5.28 -18.21 23.31
CA SER A 29 4.27 -18.64 24.26
C SER A 29 3.05 -19.10 23.48
N LYS A 30 2.58 -20.32 23.75
CA LYS A 30 1.28 -20.77 23.24
C LYS A 30 0.21 -19.77 23.66
N LYS A 31 -0.66 -19.42 22.70
CA LYS A 31 -1.73 -18.43 22.87
C LYS A 31 -2.83 -19.01 23.78
N ASN A 32 -2.55 -19.08 25.09
CA ASN A 32 -3.58 -19.20 26.10
C ASN A 32 -4.37 -17.89 26.17
N LYS A 33 -5.52 -17.91 26.85
CA LYS A 33 -6.39 -16.73 27.06
C LYS A 33 -5.55 -15.49 27.42
N VAL A 34 -5.69 -14.43 26.64
CA VAL A 34 -4.93 -13.18 26.81
C VAL A 34 -5.21 -12.61 28.20
N HIS A 35 -4.15 -12.43 29.00
CA HIS A 35 -4.31 -11.86 30.33
C HIS A 35 -4.43 -10.34 30.27
N SER A 36 -5.44 -9.79 30.96
CA SER A 36 -5.73 -8.35 30.98
C SER A 36 -4.57 -7.51 31.55
N SER A 37 -3.74 -8.08 32.42
CA SER A 37 -2.65 -7.37 33.11
C SER A 37 -1.32 -7.40 32.36
N PHE A 38 -0.89 -8.55 31.83
CA PHE A 38 0.46 -8.74 31.26
C PHE A 38 0.47 -9.30 29.84
N PHE A 39 -0.69 -9.51 29.21
CA PHE A 39 -0.85 -10.24 27.94
C PHE A 39 -0.48 -11.74 28.07
N LEU A 40 0.68 -12.04 28.67
CA LEU A 40 1.16 -13.34 29.09
C LEU A 40 0.65 -13.74 30.48
N SER A 41 0.74 -15.04 30.79
CA SER A 41 0.53 -15.53 32.15
C SER A 41 1.66 -15.04 33.08
N LYS A 42 1.38 -14.91 34.38
CA LYS A 42 2.37 -14.43 35.36
C LYS A 42 3.64 -15.28 35.38
N GLY A 43 3.50 -16.61 35.26
CA GLY A 43 4.65 -17.52 35.18
C GLY A 43 5.52 -17.27 33.95
N LYS A 44 4.90 -17.11 32.78
CA LYS A 44 5.61 -16.82 31.52
C LYS A 44 6.24 -15.42 31.52
N ALA A 45 5.58 -14.43 32.13
CA ALA A 45 6.17 -13.11 32.32
C ALA A 45 7.44 -13.17 33.19
N SER A 46 7.42 -13.94 34.29
CA SER A 46 8.61 -14.16 35.13
C SER A 46 9.73 -14.86 34.38
N GLU A 47 9.41 -15.88 33.59
CA GLU A 47 10.37 -16.56 32.71
C GLU A 47 11.03 -15.57 31.74
N LEU A 48 10.22 -14.78 31.05
CA LEU A 48 10.69 -13.72 30.15
C LEU A 48 11.60 -12.72 30.87
N GLN A 49 11.27 -12.30 32.10
CA GLN A 49 12.11 -11.41 32.90
C GLN A 49 13.50 -12.00 33.15
N ILE A 50 13.59 -13.31 33.43
CA ILE A 50 14.86 -14.01 33.64
C ILE A 50 15.68 -13.99 32.35
N HIS A 51 15.06 -14.27 31.20
CA HIS A 51 15.74 -14.19 29.90
C HIS A 51 16.23 -12.77 29.57
N CYS A 52 15.40 -11.75 29.80
CA CYS A 52 15.78 -10.34 29.59
C CYS A 52 16.99 -9.95 30.43
N LYS A 53 17.06 -10.40 31.70
CA LYS A 53 18.21 -10.14 32.59
C LYS A 53 19.47 -10.88 32.16
N LYS A 54 19.34 -12.15 31.74
CA LYS A 54 20.49 -12.96 31.29
C LYS A 54 21.12 -12.42 30.00
N SER A 55 20.29 -11.95 29.08
CA SER A 55 20.72 -11.49 27.76
C SER A 55 20.88 -9.96 27.66
N CYS A 56 20.76 -9.23 28.79
CA CYS A 56 20.87 -7.77 28.87
C CYS A 56 20.05 -7.03 27.78
N VAL A 57 18.78 -7.41 27.60
CA VAL A 57 17.93 -6.85 26.55
C VAL A 57 17.35 -5.51 26.97
N GLU A 58 17.51 -4.49 26.13
CA GLU A 58 16.99 -3.13 26.35
C GLU A 58 15.53 -2.97 25.89
N LEU A 59 15.12 -3.74 24.88
CA LEU A 59 13.84 -3.63 24.20
C LEU A 59 13.17 -4.99 24.03
N VAL A 60 11.96 -5.12 24.53
CA VAL A 60 11.10 -6.27 24.28
C VAL A 60 9.99 -5.87 23.32
N ILE A 61 9.87 -6.62 22.24
CA ILE A 61 8.92 -6.36 21.16
C ILE A 61 7.87 -7.48 21.16
N PHE A 62 6.60 -7.11 21.31
CA PHE A 62 5.47 -8.04 21.22
C PHE A 62 4.93 -8.08 19.80
N SER A 63 4.64 -9.29 19.29
CA SER A 63 4.12 -9.52 17.93
C SER A 63 2.67 -9.06 17.74
N GLU A 64 1.95 -8.79 18.82
CA GLU A 64 0.53 -8.42 18.82
C GLU A 64 0.34 -7.06 19.49
N PRO A 65 -0.71 -6.30 19.15
CA PRO A 65 -1.01 -5.03 19.80
C PRO A 65 -1.29 -5.22 21.29
N LEU A 66 -0.66 -4.39 22.13
CA LEU A 66 -0.84 -4.43 23.58
C LEU A 66 -1.81 -3.35 24.04
N SER A 67 -2.67 -3.62 25.02
CA SER A 67 -3.43 -2.55 25.67
C SER A 67 -2.49 -1.60 26.44
N PRO A 68 -2.88 -0.32 26.67
CA PRO A 68 -2.05 0.61 27.43
C PRO A 68 -1.67 0.10 28.83
N ILE A 69 -2.58 -0.63 29.47
CA ILE A 69 -2.37 -1.22 30.81
C ILE A 69 -1.35 -2.36 30.73
N GLN A 70 -1.48 -3.24 29.74
CA GLN A 70 -0.56 -4.35 29.53
C GLN A 70 0.87 -3.85 29.29
N GLN A 71 1.05 -2.89 28.39
CA GLN A 71 2.37 -2.34 28.09
C GLN A 71 3.01 -1.67 29.31
N ARG A 72 2.23 -0.92 30.10
CA ARG A 72 2.73 -0.30 31.34
C ARG A 72 3.19 -1.36 32.35
N ASN A 73 2.34 -2.34 32.62
CA ASN A 73 2.64 -3.39 33.59
C ASN A 73 3.85 -4.20 33.17
N LEU A 74 3.96 -4.55 31.88
CA LEU A 74 5.11 -5.24 31.32
C LEU A 74 6.39 -4.42 31.42
N THR A 75 6.35 -3.13 31.07
CA THR A 75 7.50 -2.21 31.22
C THR A 75 8.00 -2.16 32.67
N LEU A 76 7.09 -2.01 33.63
CA LEU A 76 7.43 -1.98 35.06
C LEU A 76 7.98 -3.32 35.56
N PHE A 77 7.39 -4.43 35.11
CA PHE A 77 7.76 -5.77 35.55
C PHE A 77 9.09 -6.22 34.95
N LEU A 78 9.30 -6.03 33.65
CA LEU A 78 10.51 -6.44 32.94
C LEU A 78 11.69 -5.50 33.17
N LYS A 79 11.43 -4.24 33.59
CA LYS A 79 12.43 -3.18 33.74
C LYS A 79 13.19 -2.84 32.45
N CYS A 80 12.55 -3.05 31.30
CA CYS A 80 13.06 -2.71 29.97
C CYS A 80 11.97 -2.01 29.17
N ARG A 81 12.33 -1.37 28.05
CA ARG A 81 11.33 -0.74 27.18
C ARG A 81 10.51 -1.84 26.50
N VAL A 82 9.19 -1.70 26.54
CA VAL A 82 8.28 -2.64 25.86
C VAL A 82 7.54 -1.90 24.76
N ILE A 83 7.59 -2.44 23.54
CA ILE A 83 6.82 -1.95 22.40
C ILE A 83 5.98 -3.08 21.83
N ASP A 84 4.86 -2.71 21.20
CA ASP A 84 4.03 -3.65 20.45
C ASP A 84 4.30 -3.54 18.94
N ARG A 85 3.65 -4.41 18.17
CA ARG A 85 3.72 -4.43 16.71
C ARG A 85 3.37 -3.08 16.08
N VAL A 86 2.39 -2.35 16.63
CA VAL A 86 1.96 -1.05 16.11
C VAL A 86 3.06 0.00 16.25
N ALA A 87 3.64 0.11 17.44
CA ALA A 87 4.75 1.02 17.70
C ALA A 87 5.96 0.70 16.81
N LEU A 88 6.29 -0.59 16.65
CA LEU A 88 7.39 -1.02 15.79
C LEU A 88 7.18 -0.58 14.34
N ILE A 89 5.99 -0.78 13.78
CA ILE A 89 5.67 -0.37 12.41
C ILE A 89 5.77 1.15 12.25
N LEU A 90 5.26 1.91 13.22
CA LEU A 90 5.36 3.37 13.20
C LEU A 90 6.80 3.87 13.27
N ASP A 91 7.66 3.22 14.06
CA ASP A 91 9.09 3.55 14.16
C ASP A 91 9.83 3.23 12.84
N ILE A 92 9.52 2.11 12.19
CA ILE A 92 10.04 1.81 10.85
C ILE A 92 9.63 2.91 9.88
N PHE A 93 8.36 3.32 9.89
CA PHE A 93 7.88 4.39 9.01
C PHE A 93 8.52 5.74 9.29
N ALA A 94 8.77 6.08 10.55
CA ALA A 94 9.45 7.32 10.91
C ALA A 94 10.87 7.37 10.32
N ASN A 95 11.56 6.24 10.33
CA ASN A 95 12.90 6.11 9.73
C ASN A 95 12.87 6.16 8.19
N ARG A 96 11.75 5.79 7.55
CA ARG A 96 11.61 5.73 6.10
C ARG A 96 11.01 6.99 5.48
N ALA A 97 10.27 7.79 6.24
CA ALA A 97 9.64 9.02 5.77
C ALA A 97 10.68 10.09 5.37
N ARG A 98 10.85 10.32 4.07
CA ARG A 98 11.78 11.34 3.55
C ARG A 98 11.03 12.63 3.22
N THR A 99 9.84 12.52 2.64
CA THR A 99 9.04 13.69 2.27
C THR A 99 8.43 14.39 3.49
N LYS A 100 8.11 15.68 3.34
CA LYS A 100 7.40 16.44 4.38
C LYS A 100 6.02 15.85 4.67
N GLU A 101 5.31 15.41 3.63
CA GLU A 101 3.99 14.79 3.75
C GLU A 101 4.07 13.48 4.53
N GLY A 102 4.97 12.57 4.14
CA GLY A 102 5.19 11.31 4.85
C GLY A 102 5.56 11.51 6.31
N LYS A 103 6.45 12.48 6.61
CA LYS A 103 6.82 12.81 8.00
C LYS A 103 5.62 13.28 8.83
N LEU A 104 4.77 14.13 8.27
CA LEU A 104 3.57 14.62 8.96
C LEU A 104 2.54 13.50 9.20
N GLN A 105 2.37 12.59 8.24
CA GLN A 105 1.47 11.45 8.40
C GLN A 105 1.95 10.49 9.49
N VAL A 106 3.24 10.18 9.51
CA VAL A 106 3.83 9.33 10.55
C VAL A 106 3.77 10.01 11.91
N GLU A 107 4.11 11.30 12.02
CA GLU A 107 3.99 12.05 13.27
C GLU A 107 2.55 12.05 13.79
N MET A 108 1.56 12.26 12.90
CA MET A 108 0.15 12.19 13.27
C MET A 108 -0.23 10.79 13.79
N ALA A 109 0.20 9.74 13.12
CA ALA A 109 -0.08 8.36 13.51
C ALA A 109 0.57 8.01 14.86
N GLN A 110 1.81 8.43 15.08
CA GLN A 110 2.52 8.31 16.36
C GLN A 110 1.80 9.06 17.48
N LEU A 111 1.39 10.31 17.26
CA LEU A 111 0.67 11.09 18.26
C LEU A 111 -0.70 10.49 18.59
N LYS A 112 -1.46 10.02 17.59
CA LYS A 112 -2.72 9.30 17.81
C LYS A 112 -2.48 8.04 18.68
N TYR A 113 -1.49 7.23 18.33
CA TYR A 113 -1.14 6.04 19.10
C TYR A 113 -0.71 6.38 20.55
N LEU A 114 0.19 7.33 20.73
CA LEU A 114 0.67 7.77 22.04
C LEU A 114 -0.45 8.39 22.91
N SER A 115 -1.38 9.14 22.31
CA SER A 115 -2.50 9.77 23.02
C SER A 115 -3.34 8.77 23.82
N THR A 116 -3.55 7.56 23.28
CA THR A 116 -4.30 6.50 23.95
C THR A 116 -3.54 5.90 25.16
N ARG A 117 -2.21 6.05 25.19
CA ARG A 117 -1.32 5.44 26.18
C ARG A 117 -0.84 6.39 27.26
N LEU A 118 -0.92 7.70 27.02
CA LEU A 118 -0.49 8.74 27.95
C LEU A 118 -1.33 8.84 29.23
N VAL A 119 -2.63 8.52 29.15
CA VAL A 119 -3.63 8.69 30.22
C VAL A 119 -3.25 8.04 31.56
N ARG A 120 -2.42 6.99 31.55
CA ARG A 120 -2.04 6.27 32.78
C ARG A 120 -0.54 6.16 32.99
N GLY A 121 0.31 6.72 32.13
CA GLY A 121 1.76 6.72 32.35
C GLY A 121 2.19 7.61 33.52
N TRP A 122 1.39 8.64 33.81
CA TRP A 122 1.75 9.76 34.67
C TRP A 122 1.07 9.74 36.05
N SER A 123 0.49 8.60 36.46
CA SER A 123 -0.18 8.46 37.77
C SER A 123 0.77 8.63 38.97
N HIS A 124 2.09 8.73 38.75
CA HIS A 124 3.09 9.08 39.79
C HIS A 124 3.25 10.60 39.98
N LEU A 125 2.97 11.43 38.95
CA LEU A 125 3.05 12.89 39.05
C LEU A 125 1.88 13.49 39.84
N GLU A 126 0.68 12.89 39.74
CA GLU A 126 -0.48 13.27 40.56
C GLU A 126 -0.23 13.03 42.06
N ARG A 127 0.55 11.99 42.42
CA ARG A 127 0.86 11.68 43.83
C ARG A 127 1.99 12.52 44.42
N GLN A 128 2.97 12.95 43.61
CA GLN A 128 4.04 13.85 44.09
C GLN A 128 3.58 15.29 44.32
N ARG A 129 2.43 15.70 43.79
CA ARG A 129 1.78 16.99 44.08
C ARG A 129 0.55 16.86 44.99
N GLY A 130 0.51 15.80 45.81
CA GLY A 130 -0.44 15.67 46.92
C GLY A 130 -0.10 16.63 48.06
N GLY A 131 -0.28 17.93 47.81
CA GLY A 131 -0.17 18.99 48.82
C GLY A 131 -1.40 19.87 48.72
N ILE A 132 -2.22 19.83 49.78
CA ILE A 132 -3.40 20.68 50.03
C ILE A 132 -3.00 22.15 49.77
N GLY A 133 -3.39 22.74 48.64
CA GLY A 133 -3.07 24.17 48.41
C GLY A 133 -3.05 24.74 47.00
N LEU A 134 -3.21 23.96 45.92
CA LEU A 134 -3.28 24.53 44.57
C LEU A 134 -4.70 25.01 44.22
N ARG A 135 -5.12 26.14 44.83
CA ARG A 135 -6.22 26.99 44.34
C ARG A 135 -5.69 27.81 43.15
N GLY A 136 -5.56 27.15 42.00
CA GLY A 136 -5.35 27.71 40.66
C GLY A 136 -6.21 26.92 39.67
N PRO A 137 -6.43 27.40 38.42
CA PRO A 137 -7.56 26.98 37.58
C PRO A 137 -7.63 25.46 37.47
N GLY A 138 -8.79 24.89 37.78
CA GLY A 138 -9.02 23.47 38.08
C GLY A 138 -8.88 22.49 36.93
N GLU A 139 -7.99 22.73 35.96
CA GLU A 139 -7.65 21.79 34.89
C GLU A 139 -6.54 20.86 35.40
N THR A 140 -6.77 19.56 35.36
CA THR A 140 -5.73 18.58 35.75
C THR A 140 -4.57 18.60 34.75
N GLN A 141 -3.35 18.25 35.19
CA GLN A 141 -2.20 18.16 34.29
C GLN A 141 -2.46 17.21 33.11
N LEU A 142 -3.17 16.10 33.36
CA LEU A 142 -3.58 15.14 32.33
C LEU A 142 -4.53 15.74 31.29
N GLU A 143 -5.45 16.61 31.71
CA GLU A 143 -6.34 17.33 30.79
C GLU A 143 -5.57 18.35 29.96
N THR A 144 -4.64 19.07 30.58
CA THR A 144 -3.77 20.03 29.89
C THR A 144 -2.96 19.33 28.79
N ASP A 145 -2.33 18.20 29.10
CA ASP A 145 -1.53 17.43 28.14
C ASP A 145 -2.40 16.85 27.01
N ARG A 146 -3.59 16.32 27.34
CA ARG A 146 -4.56 15.90 26.32
C ARG A 146 -4.94 17.04 25.39
N ARG A 147 -5.18 18.23 25.92
CA ARG A 147 -5.52 19.42 25.14
C ARG A 147 -4.38 19.83 24.22
N LEU A 148 -3.14 19.79 24.71
CA LEU A 148 -1.95 20.09 23.91
C LEU A 148 -1.77 19.10 22.76
N ILE A 149 -1.94 17.79 23.02
CA ILE A 149 -1.86 16.76 21.99
C ILE A 149 -2.98 16.90 20.97
N ALA A 150 -4.21 17.12 21.42
CA ALA A 150 -5.35 17.34 20.52
C ALA A 150 -5.13 18.57 19.63
N LYS A 151 -4.59 19.67 20.19
CA LYS A 151 -4.23 20.87 19.43
C LYS A 151 -3.14 20.58 18.39
N ARG A 152 -2.13 19.78 18.76
CA ARG A 152 -1.07 19.36 17.83
C ARG A 152 -1.62 18.49 16.70
N VAL A 153 -2.45 17.50 17.03
CA VAL A 153 -3.11 16.62 16.04
C VAL A 153 -3.97 17.44 15.07
N ARG A 154 -4.76 18.41 15.56
CA ARG A 154 -5.55 19.31 14.69
C ARG A 154 -4.63 20.09 13.73
N ARG A 155 -3.56 20.70 14.24
CA ARG A 155 -2.61 21.45 13.41
C ARG A 155 -1.97 20.57 12.32
N LEU A 156 -1.57 19.35 12.65
CA LEU A 156 -1.00 18.41 11.68
C LEU A 156 -2.05 18.00 10.64
N ASN A 157 -3.29 17.77 11.06
CA ASN A 157 -4.39 17.45 10.15
C ASN A 157 -4.67 18.60 9.16
N ASP A 158 -4.69 19.85 9.64
CA ASP A 158 -4.88 21.03 8.78
C ASP A 158 -3.75 21.14 7.73
N GLN A 159 -2.51 20.80 8.10
CA GLN A 159 -1.39 20.76 7.17
C GLN A 159 -1.57 19.63 6.13
N LEU A 160 -2.01 18.44 6.55
CA LEU A 160 -2.27 17.33 5.64
C LEU A 160 -3.39 17.63 4.64
N VAL A 161 -4.46 18.33 5.07
CA VAL A 161 -5.53 18.77 4.16
C VAL A 161 -4.98 19.67 3.05
N ARG A 162 -4.10 20.62 3.39
CA ARG A 162 -3.44 21.49 2.39
C ARG A 162 -2.58 20.70 1.38
N PHE A 163 -1.85 19.68 1.85
CA PHE A 163 -1.08 18.80 0.95
C PHE A 163 -2.00 17.97 0.05
N SER A 164 -3.12 17.48 0.58
CA SER A 164 -4.14 16.76 -0.20
C SER A 164 -4.70 17.62 -1.34
N ASP A 165 -5.00 18.90 -1.08
CA ASP A 165 -5.47 19.83 -2.11
C ASP A 165 -4.41 20.09 -3.19
N GLN A 166 -3.14 20.21 -2.79
CA GLN A 166 -2.04 20.35 -3.74
C GLN A 166 -1.90 19.11 -4.65
N CYS A 167 -2.00 17.92 -4.07
CA CYS A 167 -2.01 16.66 -4.81
C CYS A 167 -3.23 16.58 -5.75
N ARG A 168 -4.42 16.99 -5.32
CA ARG A 168 -5.63 17.06 -6.15
C ARG A 168 -5.44 17.97 -7.36
N ASN A 169 -4.80 19.12 -7.19
CA ASN A 169 -4.51 20.04 -8.29
C ASN A 169 -3.49 19.45 -9.28
N ARG A 170 -2.42 18.83 -8.79
CA ARG A 170 -1.46 18.10 -9.63
C ARG A 170 -2.13 16.99 -10.43
N ARG A 171 -3.08 16.27 -9.81
CA ARG A 171 -3.91 15.23 -10.46
C ARG A 171 -4.81 15.81 -11.54
N LYS A 172 -5.53 16.90 -11.28
CA LYS A 172 -6.37 17.57 -12.29
C LYS A 172 -5.55 17.96 -13.53
N SER A 173 -4.33 18.45 -13.34
CA SER A 173 -3.42 18.76 -14.45
C SER A 173 -3.01 17.51 -15.26
N ARG A 174 -2.76 16.37 -14.60
CA ARG A 174 -2.42 15.09 -15.27
C ARG A 174 -3.62 14.51 -16.03
N LYS A 175 -4.81 14.51 -15.42
CA LYS A 175 -6.04 14.01 -16.05
C LYS A 175 -6.39 14.83 -17.31
N LYS A 176 -6.19 16.15 -17.27
CA LYS A 176 -6.31 17.03 -18.45
C LYS A 176 -5.34 16.69 -19.59
N ARG A 177 -4.25 15.97 -19.32
CA ARG A 177 -3.23 15.59 -20.31
C ARG A 177 -3.41 14.14 -20.82
N GLY A 178 -4.52 13.48 -20.50
CA GLY A 178 -4.82 12.11 -20.98
C GLY A 178 -3.87 11.02 -20.46
N ALA A 179 -3.16 11.26 -19.36
CA ALA A 179 -2.21 10.29 -18.83
C ALA A 179 -2.94 9.09 -18.20
N TYR A 180 -2.57 7.87 -18.62
CA TYR A 180 -3.08 6.62 -18.05
C TYR A 180 -2.28 6.27 -16.77
N ASN A 181 -2.95 6.32 -15.62
CA ASN A 181 -2.33 6.14 -14.32
C ASN A 181 -2.40 4.68 -13.87
N VAL A 182 -1.24 4.09 -13.61
CA VAL A 182 -1.09 2.71 -13.14
C VAL A 182 -0.46 2.72 -11.75
N SER A 183 -1.09 2.03 -10.79
CA SER A 183 -0.60 1.96 -9.41
C SER A 183 -0.24 0.53 -9.02
N LEU A 184 0.97 0.35 -8.47
CA LEU A 184 1.45 -0.93 -7.95
C LEU A 184 0.93 -1.13 -6.53
N VAL A 185 0.24 -2.24 -6.26
CA VAL A 185 -0.30 -2.59 -4.93
C VAL A 185 0.12 -4.01 -4.54
N GLY A 186 0.18 -4.30 -3.25
CA GLY A 186 0.55 -5.64 -2.75
C GLY A 186 1.33 -5.60 -1.44
N TYR A 187 1.58 -6.78 -0.89
CA TYR A 187 2.27 -6.96 0.39
C TYR A 187 3.70 -6.39 0.39
N THR A 188 4.20 -5.95 1.54
CA THR A 188 5.61 -5.60 1.73
C THR A 188 6.49 -6.78 1.31
N ASN A 189 7.62 -6.48 0.67
CA ASN A 189 8.55 -7.47 0.12
C ASN A 189 8.01 -8.32 -1.06
N SER A 190 6.85 -8.00 -1.65
CA SER A 190 6.38 -8.67 -2.87
C SER A 190 7.16 -8.31 -4.14
N GLY A 191 8.07 -7.33 -4.06
CA GLY A 191 8.88 -6.85 -5.19
C GLY A 191 8.28 -5.66 -5.95
N LYS A 192 7.33 -4.91 -5.37
CA LYS A 192 6.79 -3.66 -5.96
C LYS A 192 7.87 -2.64 -6.29
N SER A 193 8.76 -2.33 -5.35
CA SER A 193 9.83 -1.36 -5.55
C SER A 193 10.84 -1.84 -6.59
N THR A 194 11.18 -3.14 -6.60
CA THR A 194 12.02 -3.77 -7.63
C THR A 194 11.39 -3.63 -9.01
N LEU A 195 10.11 -3.98 -9.14
CA LEU A 195 9.34 -3.82 -10.38
C LEU A 195 9.33 -2.36 -10.84
N PHE A 196 9.08 -1.43 -9.92
CA PHE A 196 9.08 0.00 -10.20
C PHE A 196 10.43 0.46 -10.77
N ASN A 197 11.54 0.05 -10.17
CA ASN A 197 12.89 0.38 -10.65
C ASN A 197 13.16 -0.13 -12.04
N VAL A 198 12.79 -1.39 -12.31
CA VAL A 198 13.01 -2.01 -13.62
C VAL A 198 12.22 -1.28 -14.71
N PHE A 199 10.95 -0.94 -14.44
CA PHE A 199 10.11 -0.22 -15.40
C PHE A 199 10.55 1.23 -15.61
N THR A 200 11.02 1.90 -14.56
CA THR A 200 11.36 3.33 -14.61
C THR A 200 12.83 3.60 -14.89
N LYS A 201 13.68 2.57 -14.92
CA LYS A 201 15.15 2.67 -14.91
C LYS A 201 15.65 3.61 -13.81
N ALA A 202 14.93 3.67 -12.69
CA ALA A 202 15.23 4.56 -11.58
C ALA A 202 15.96 3.81 -10.47
N ASP A 203 16.85 4.50 -9.77
CA ASP A 203 17.48 4.03 -8.54
C ASP A 203 16.58 4.32 -7.32
N VAL A 204 15.33 3.84 -7.29
CA VAL A 204 14.57 3.84 -6.03
C VAL A 204 15.17 2.76 -5.14
N TYR A 205 15.33 3.03 -3.85
CA TYR A 205 15.88 2.05 -2.92
C TYR A 205 14.96 0.83 -2.81
N ALA A 206 15.36 -0.29 -3.39
CA ALA A 206 14.73 -1.59 -3.22
C ALA A 206 15.63 -2.45 -2.33
N ALA A 207 15.10 -2.94 -1.22
CA ALA A 207 15.80 -3.85 -0.32
C ALA A 207 14.81 -4.89 0.21
N ASN A 208 15.31 -6.06 0.60
CA ASN A 208 14.56 -7.11 1.30
C ASN A 208 14.26 -6.72 2.76
N GLN A 209 13.69 -5.53 2.94
CA GLN A 209 13.27 -4.94 4.21
C GLN A 209 11.79 -4.57 4.10
N LEU A 210 11.05 -4.75 5.20
CA LEU A 210 9.64 -4.39 5.23
C LEU A 210 9.52 -2.86 5.19
N PHE A 211 8.54 -2.36 4.43
CA PHE A 211 8.31 -0.93 4.21
C PHE A 211 9.48 -0.17 3.55
N ALA A 212 10.15 -0.80 2.58
CA ALA A 212 11.17 -0.14 1.76
C ALA A 212 10.69 1.17 1.10
N THR A 213 9.44 1.22 0.64
CA THR A 213 8.78 2.42 0.11
C THR A 213 7.66 2.90 1.04
N LEU A 214 7.73 4.16 1.49
CA LEU A 214 6.65 4.88 2.19
C LEU A 214 6.10 6.04 1.36
N ASP A 215 7.00 6.82 0.76
CA ASP A 215 6.61 7.96 -0.06
C ASP A 215 6.18 7.48 -1.45
N THR A 216 5.00 7.92 -1.92
CA THR A 216 4.50 7.56 -3.24
C THR A 216 5.41 8.14 -4.32
N THR A 217 6.00 7.27 -5.13
CA THR A 217 6.90 7.68 -6.21
C THR A 217 6.20 7.49 -7.53
N THR A 218 6.03 8.58 -8.29
CA THR A 218 5.39 8.56 -9.60
C THR A 218 6.39 8.88 -10.69
N ARG A 219 6.46 8.05 -11.73
CA ARG A 219 7.33 8.24 -12.91
C ARG A 219 6.58 7.94 -14.20
N ARG A 220 7.05 8.53 -15.30
CA ARG A 220 6.57 8.21 -16.63
C ARG A 220 7.33 7.00 -17.15
N VAL A 221 6.61 6.03 -17.69
CA VAL A 221 7.18 4.85 -18.33
C VAL A 221 6.66 4.79 -19.76
N PHE A 222 7.56 4.59 -20.70
CA PHE A 222 7.20 4.45 -22.12
C PHE A 222 6.91 2.97 -22.42
N LEU A 223 5.79 2.74 -23.12
CA LEU A 223 5.46 1.48 -23.77
C LEU A 223 6.04 1.48 -25.20
N GLU A 224 6.04 0.33 -25.85
CA GLU A 224 6.70 0.11 -27.16
C GLU A 224 6.14 1.05 -28.27
N ASP A 225 4.86 1.44 -28.21
CA ASP A 225 4.18 2.21 -29.26
C ASP A 225 4.15 3.74 -29.05
N ARG A 226 5.20 4.36 -28.48
CA ARG A 226 5.27 5.80 -28.13
C ARG A 226 4.19 6.29 -27.13
N ASN A 227 3.36 5.38 -26.64
CA ASN A 227 2.43 5.61 -25.55
C ASN A 227 3.19 5.63 -24.22
N TYR A 228 2.84 6.54 -23.32
CA TYR A 228 3.39 6.56 -21.97
C TYR A 228 2.30 6.29 -20.94
N ILE A 229 2.68 5.58 -19.89
CA ILE A 229 1.89 5.42 -18.67
C ILE A 229 2.56 6.18 -17.54
N VAL A 230 1.77 6.51 -16.53
CA VAL A 230 2.25 7.09 -15.28
C VAL A 230 2.21 6.00 -14.23
N LEU A 231 3.38 5.43 -13.91
CA LEU A 231 3.51 4.38 -12.91
C LEU A 231 3.72 5.01 -11.53
N SER A 232 2.96 4.55 -10.54
CA SER A 232 3.11 4.95 -9.14
C SER A 232 3.39 3.74 -8.24
N ASP A 233 4.47 3.81 -7.45
CA ASP A 233 4.73 2.87 -6.36
C ASP A 233 3.97 3.31 -5.10
N THR A 234 3.24 2.39 -4.48
CA THR A 234 2.50 2.65 -3.24
C THR A 234 3.16 1.97 -2.04
N VAL A 235 2.73 2.38 -0.84
CA VAL A 235 3.11 1.70 0.40
C VAL A 235 2.72 0.22 0.32
N GLY A 236 3.60 -0.66 0.76
CA GLY A 236 3.30 -2.09 0.87
C GLY A 236 2.38 -2.41 2.05
N PHE A 237 1.47 -3.36 1.85
CA PHE A 237 0.59 -3.85 2.91
C PHE A 237 1.32 -4.83 3.84
N ILE A 238 0.91 -4.87 5.11
CA ILE A 238 1.32 -5.89 6.05
C ILE A 238 0.06 -6.49 6.69
N LYS A 239 0.22 -7.68 7.26
CA LYS A 239 -0.84 -8.37 7.98
C LYS A 239 -1.26 -7.59 9.23
N ASP A 240 -2.56 -7.58 9.50
CA ASP A 240 -3.18 -6.94 10.67
C ASP A 240 -2.75 -5.47 10.83
N LEU A 241 -2.78 -4.72 9.73
CA LEU A 241 -2.58 -3.26 9.76
C LEU A 241 -3.61 -2.63 10.72
N PRO A 242 -3.17 -1.92 11.77
CA PRO A 242 -4.10 -1.28 12.68
C PRO A 242 -4.98 -0.26 11.94
N HIS A 243 -6.28 -0.21 12.22
CA HIS A 243 -7.20 0.73 11.57
C HIS A 243 -6.75 2.20 11.71
N THR A 244 -6.14 2.56 12.84
CA THR A 244 -5.56 3.90 13.07
C THR A 244 -4.48 4.26 12.05
N LEU A 245 -3.73 3.25 11.60
CA LEU A 245 -2.66 3.34 10.62
C LEU A 245 -3.25 3.45 9.21
N ILE A 246 -4.25 2.61 8.88
CA ILE A 246 -4.97 2.67 7.60
C ILE A 246 -5.54 4.08 7.39
N GLU A 247 -6.18 4.67 8.40
CA GLU A 247 -6.68 6.06 8.32
C GLU A 247 -5.60 7.08 7.99
N SER A 248 -4.43 7.01 8.63
CA SER A 248 -3.32 7.92 8.32
C SER A 248 -2.76 7.71 6.91
N PHE A 249 -2.82 6.48 6.39
CA PHE A 249 -2.32 6.12 5.07
C PHE A 249 -3.38 6.20 3.96
N LYS A 250 -4.66 6.49 4.27
CA LYS A 250 -5.69 6.73 3.25
C LYS A 250 -5.28 7.85 2.29
N ALA A 251 -4.60 8.89 2.78
CA ALA A 251 -4.08 9.97 1.95
C ALA A 251 -3.03 9.45 0.95
N THR A 252 -2.07 8.63 1.39
CA THR A 252 -1.07 8.00 0.50
C THR A 252 -1.66 6.94 -0.43
N LEU A 253 -2.67 6.19 0.02
CA LEU A 253 -3.38 5.19 -0.77
C LEU A 253 -4.37 5.81 -1.75
N SER A 254 -4.65 7.11 -1.65
CA SER A 254 -5.53 7.80 -2.59
C SER A 254 -5.01 7.79 -4.03
N GLU A 255 -3.70 7.58 -4.26
CA GLU A 255 -3.17 7.39 -5.61
C GLU A 255 -3.60 6.04 -6.21
N ALA A 256 -3.83 5.01 -5.39
CA ALA A 256 -4.42 3.74 -5.83
C ALA A 256 -5.91 3.90 -6.17
N VAL A 257 -6.67 4.67 -5.38
CA VAL A 257 -8.10 4.95 -5.62
C VAL A 257 -8.35 5.70 -6.94
N ASN A 258 -7.41 6.54 -7.35
CA ASN A 258 -7.52 7.32 -8.57
C ASN A 258 -6.76 6.69 -9.74
N ALA A 259 -6.28 5.46 -9.58
CA ALA A 259 -5.62 4.73 -10.65
C ALA A 259 -6.66 4.33 -11.71
N ASP A 260 -6.20 4.28 -12.95
CA ASP A 260 -6.98 3.72 -14.04
C ASP A 260 -6.81 2.21 -14.14
N LEU A 261 -5.70 1.70 -13.60
CA LEU A 261 -5.35 0.29 -13.51
C LEU A 261 -4.54 0.03 -12.24
N LEU A 262 -4.89 -1.06 -11.55
CA LEU A 262 -4.11 -1.60 -10.44
C LEU A 262 -3.29 -2.80 -10.91
N ILE A 263 -2.02 -2.84 -10.52
CA ILE A 263 -1.19 -4.04 -10.65
C ILE A 263 -0.97 -4.60 -9.26
N HIS A 264 -1.59 -5.73 -8.96
CA HIS A 264 -1.39 -6.42 -7.70
C HIS A 264 -0.17 -7.34 -7.80
N VAL A 265 0.95 -6.92 -7.22
CA VAL A 265 2.20 -7.68 -7.15
C VAL A 265 2.13 -8.65 -5.97
N ILE A 266 2.06 -9.95 -6.28
CA ILE A 266 1.92 -11.07 -5.36
C ILE A 266 3.24 -11.85 -5.35
N ASP A 267 3.78 -12.13 -4.17
CA ASP A 267 4.93 -13.02 -4.04
C ASP A 267 4.48 -14.48 -4.19
N ARG A 268 4.86 -15.16 -5.27
CA ARG A 268 4.45 -16.56 -5.52
C ARG A 268 5.28 -17.56 -4.72
N SER A 269 6.48 -17.18 -4.27
CA SER A 269 7.37 -18.04 -3.48
C SER A 269 6.87 -18.27 -2.06
N ASP A 270 6.00 -17.38 -1.57
CA ASP A 270 5.44 -17.44 -0.24
C ASP A 270 4.29 -18.47 -0.16
N CYS A 271 4.37 -19.41 0.79
CA CYS A 271 3.32 -20.40 1.02
C CYS A 271 1.98 -19.79 1.48
N LEU A 272 2.00 -18.57 2.05
CA LEU A 272 0.81 -17.85 2.52
C LEU A 272 0.28 -16.81 1.52
N TRP A 273 0.74 -16.84 0.27
CA TRP A 273 0.34 -15.86 -0.75
C TRP A 273 -1.18 -15.71 -0.92
N GLU A 274 -1.97 -16.77 -0.75
CA GLU A 274 -3.45 -16.73 -0.86
C GLU A 274 -4.11 -15.95 0.29
N GLN A 275 -3.56 -16.06 1.49
CA GLN A 275 -4.04 -15.29 2.65
C GLN A 275 -3.69 -13.82 2.43
N LYS A 276 -2.42 -13.55 2.07
CA LYS A 276 -1.94 -12.20 1.74
C LYS A 276 -2.75 -11.57 0.60
N PHE A 277 -3.10 -12.34 -0.42
CA PHE A 277 -3.95 -11.87 -1.51
C PHE A 277 -5.32 -11.41 -1.00
N ARG A 278 -5.96 -12.20 -0.13
CA ARG A 278 -7.27 -11.87 0.46
C ARG A 278 -7.20 -10.61 1.33
N ASP A 279 -6.18 -10.50 2.18
CA ASP A 279 -6.03 -9.33 3.06
C ASP A 279 -5.85 -8.04 2.27
N VAL A 280 -5.06 -8.07 1.17
CA VAL A 280 -4.92 -6.89 0.29
C VAL A 280 -6.25 -6.53 -0.35
N ILE A 281 -7.02 -7.52 -0.83
CA ILE A 281 -8.33 -7.26 -1.41
C ILE A 281 -9.29 -6.65 -0.39
N GLU A 282 -9.28 -7.12 0.85
CA GLU A 282 -10.12 -6.57 1.91
C GLU A 282 -9.79 -5.09 2.19
N VAL A 283 -8.50 -4.77 2.33
CA VAL A 283 -8.07 -3.38 2.53
C VAL A 283 -8.39 -2.50 1.31
N LEU A 284 -8.20 -3.02 0.10
CA LEU A 284 -8.57 -2.31 -1.14
C LEU A 284 -10.08 -2.05 -1.23
N LYS A 285 -10.91 -2.98 -0.74
CA LYS A 285 -12.37 -2.79 -0.61
C LYS A 285 -12.71 -1.67 0.37
N GLU A 286 -12.07 -1.60 1.53
CA GLU A 286 -12.27 -0.54 2.52
C GLU A 286 -11.86 0.84 2.01
N VAL A 287 -10.83 0.90 1.16
CA VAL A 287 -10.30 2.13 0.58
C VAL A 287 -11.11 2.58 -0.65
N GLY A 288 -11.97 1.72 -1.19
CA GLY A 288 -12.92 2.07 -2.25
C GLY A 288 -12.40 1.85 -3.67
N THR A 289 -11.48 0.92 -3.90
CA THR A 289 -10.88 0.66 -5.23
C THR A 289 -11.61 -0.43 -6.04
N GLN A 290 -12.83 -0.81 -5.65
CA GLN A 290 -13.51 -2.00 -6.20
C GLN A 290 -13.86 -1.91 -7.69
N ASN A 291 -13.99 -0.69 -8.22
CA ASN A 291 -14.39 -0.45 -9.61
C ASN A 291 -13.20 -0.31 -10.58
N ILE A 292 -11.97 -0.42 -10.08
CA ILE A 292 -10.76 -0.23 -10.89
C ILE A 292 -10.31 -1.60 -11.42
N PRO A 293 -10.02 -1.73 -12.74
CA PRO A 293 -9.49 -2.99 -13.27
C PRO A 293 -8.16 -3.34 -12.59
N MET A 294 -7.93 -4.64 -12.39
CA MET A 294 -6.76 -5.14 -11.68
C MET A 294 -6.11 -6.30 -12.45
N ILE A 295 -4.82 -6.16 -12.74
CA ILE A 295 -3.96 -7.24 -13.23
C ILE A 295 -3.24 -7.85 -12.02
N LYS A 296 -3.24 -9.18 -11.92
CA LYS A 296 -2.45 -9.88 -10.91
C LYS A 296 -1.10 -10.22 -11.49
N MET A 297 -0.03 -9.81 -10.82
CA MET A 297 1.33 -10.19 -11.16
C MET A 297 1.85 -11.14 -10.08
N PHE A 298 2.01 -12.40 -10.43
CA PHE A 298 2.72 -13.40 -9.64
C PHE A 298 4.22 -13.23 -9.86
N ASN A 299 4.85 -12.53 -8.92
CA ASN A 299 6.26 -12.22 -8.92
C ASN A 299 7.10 -13.33 -8.23
N LYS A 300 8.41 -13.30 -8.45
CA LYS A 300 9.41 -14.23 -7.89
C LYS A 300 9.27 -15.68 -8.35
N ILE A 301 8.90 -15.88 -9.61
CA ILE A 301 8.80 -17.22 -10.20
C ILE A 301 10.14 -17.95 -10.28
N ASP A 302 11.25 -17.20 -10.29
CA ASP A 302 12.62 -17.70 -10.27
C ASP A 302 12.90 -18.57 -9.03
N LEU A 303 12.31 -18.23 -7.88
CA LEU A 303 12.51 -18.97 -6.64
C LEU A 303 11.79 -20.32 -6.59
N ILE A 304 10.80 -20.54 -7.47
CA ILE A 304 10.00 -21.78 -7.53
C ILE A 304 10.26 -22.57 -8.81
N GLY A 305 11.21 -22.15 -9.65
CA GLY A 305 11.49 -22.77 -10.95
C GLY A 305 10.33 -22.65 -11.94
N GLY A 306 9.49 -21.62 -11.82
CA GLY A 306 8.36 -21.39 -12.72
C GLY A 306 8.77 -20.65 -13.99
N GLU A 307 8.11 -20.96 -15.11
CA GLU A 307 8.31 -20.24 -16.37
C GLU A 307 7.43 -18.99 -16.48
N PRO A 308 7.91 -17.93 -17.16
CA PRO A 308 7.12 -16.74 -17.40
C PRO A 308 5.93 -17.06 -18.31
N GLY A 309 4.77 -16.51 -17.99
CA GLY A 309 3.53 -16.83 -18.71
C GLY A 309 2.39 -15.91 -18.36
N VAL A 310 1.29 -16.04 -19.11
CA VAL A 310 0.07 -15.25 -18.89
C VAL A 310 -1.16 -16.16 -18.86
N ARG A 311 -2.09 -15.85 -17.97
CA ARG A 311 -3.43 -16.42 -18.00
C ARG A 311 -4.39 -15.37 -18.53
N ARG A 312 -5.13 -15.75 -19.57
CA ARG A 312 -6.20 -14.94 -20.14
C ARG A 312 -7.55 -15.30 -19.51
N ASP A 313 -8.43 -14.32 -19.39
CA ASP A 313 -9.80 -14.54 -18.95
C ASP A 313 -10.70 -15.06 -20.09
N GLN A 314 -11.98 -15.29 -19.80
CA GLN A 314 -12.97 -15.75 -20.77
C GLN A 314 -13.21 -14.80 -21.97
N TYR A 315 -12.72 -13.56 -21.88
CA TYR A 315 -12.76 -12.56 -22.96
C TYR A 315 -11.40 -12.42 -23.65
N GLY A 316 -10.45 -13.33 -23.38
CA GLY A 316 -9.12 -13.33 -23.97
C GLY A 316 -8.16 -12.27 -23.40
N ARG A 317 -8.51 -11.59 -22.31
CA ARG A 317 -7.70 -10.50 -21.71
C ARG A 317 -6.70 -11.06 -20.73
N ILE A 318 -5.47 -10.55 -20.73
CA ILE A 318 -4.46 -10.96 -19.74
C ILE A 318 -4.90 -10.49 -18.35
N GLN A 319 -5.17 -11.44 -17.45
CA GLN A 319 -5.59 -11.17 -16.07
C GLN A 319 -4.47 -11.48 -15.07
N ASP A 320 -3.79 -12.61 -15.27
CA ASP A 320 -2.70 -13.03 -14.41
C ASP A 320 -1.40 -13.11 -15.22
N VAL A 321 -0.32 -12.53 -14.68
CA VAL A 321 1.01 -12.54 -15.28
C VAL A 321 1.98 -13.20 -14.32
N TYR A 322 2.72 -14.19 -14.78
CA TYR A 322 3.79 -14.87 -14.05
C TYR A 322 5.13 -14.30 -14.53
N ALA A 323 5.88 -13.67 -13.63
CA ALA A 323 7.10 -12.95 -13.98
C ALA A 323 8.08 -12.90 -12.79
N SER A 324 9.32 -12.50 -13.06
CA SER A 324 10.29 -12.14 -12.02
C SER A 324 10.81 -10.73 -12.26
N ALA A 325 10.59 -9.86 -11.28
CA ALA A 325 11.12 -8.50 -11.30
C ALA A 325 12.65 -8.47 -11.16
N GLU A 326 13.26 -9.46 -10.50
CA GLU A 326 14.70 -9.50 -10.25
C GLU A 326 15.47 -9.93 -11.50
N THR A 327 15.07 -11.06 -12.11
CA THR A 327 15.70 -11.57 -13.34
C THR A 327 15.24 -10.84 -14.60
N LYS A 328 14.13 -10.08 -14.50
CA LYS A 328 13.43 -9.38 -15.58
C LYS A 328 12.65 -10.29 -16.53
N ASP A 329 12.53 -11.58 -16.21
CA ASP A 329 11.78 -12.54 -17.01
C ASP A 329 10.27 -12.27 -16.95
N GLY A 330 9.60 -12.30 -18.11
CA GLY A 330 8.14 -12.11 -18.20
C GLY A 330 7.65 -10.67 -18.03
N LEU A 331 8.53 -9.68 -17.82
CA LEU A 331 8.11 -8.28 -17.67
C LEU A 331 7.56 -7.67 -18.96
N ASP A 332 7.98 -8.15 -20.12
CA ASP A 332 7.43 -7.70 -21.40
C ASP A 332 5.98 -8.16 -21.59
N LEU A 333 5.62 -9.33 -21.02
CA LEU A 333 4.24 -9.79 -20.98
C LEU A 333 3.37 -8.87 -20.11
N LEU A 334 3.92 -8.36 -19.00
CA LEU A 334 3.24 -7.39 -18.16
C LEU A 334 3.03 -6.05 -18.90
N LYS A 335 4.03 -5.55 -19.65
CA LYS A 335 3.88 -4.35 -20.50
C LYS A 335 2.77 -4.53 -21.53
N LYS A 336 2.73 -5.69 -22.21
CA LYS A 336 1.67 -6.03 -23.17
C LYS A 336 0.29 -6.05 -22.51
N ALA A 337 0.17 -6.64 -21.32
CA ALA A 337 -1.08 -6.67 -20.56
C ALA A 337 -1.58 -5.26 -20.18
N ILE A 338 -0.67 -4.36 -19.80
CA ILE A 338 -1.00 -2.96 -19.53
C ILE A 338 -1.46 -2.23 -20.80
N GLY A 339 -0.79 -2.50 -21.93
CA GLY A 339 -1.17 -1.97 -23.25
C GLY A 339 -2.59 -2.39 -23.66
N GLU A 340 -2.89 -3.70 -23.61
CA GLU A 340 -4.23 -4.24 -23.91
C GLU A 340 -5.33 -3.57 -23.05
N GLN A 341 -5.08 -3.36 -21.75
CA GLN A 341 -6.04 -2.69 -20.86
C GLN A 341 -6.20 -1.19 -21.15
N LYS A 342 -5.11 -0.52 -21.55
CA LYS A 342 -5.16 0.89 -21.93
C LYS A 342 -6.01 1.10 -23.18
N ASP A 343 -5.78 0.30 -24.22
CA ASP A 343 -6.47 0.42 -25.51
C ASP A 343 -7.98 0.16 -25.38
N LEU A 344 -8.37 -0.79 -24.51
CA LEU A 344 -9.78 -1.05 -24.20
C LEU A 344 -10.47 0.17 -23.60
N ARG A 345 -9.80 0.88 -22.70
CA ARG A 345 -10.35 2.09 -22.11
C ARG A 345 -10.51 3.20 -23.14
N GLU A 346 -9.54 3.38 -24.03
CA GLU A 346 -9.62 4.37 -25.10
C GLU A 346 -10.81 4.07 -26.03
N LYS A 347 -11.04 2.79 -26.38
CA LYS A 347 -12.20 2.34 -27.17
C LYS A 347 -13.55 2.48 -26.46
N CYS A 348 -13.61 2.28 -25.14
CA CYS A 348 -14.86 2.43 -24.37
C CYS A 348 -15.19 3.89 -24.04
N TYR A 349 -14.20 4.79 -23.98
CA TYR A 349 -14.40 6.19 -23.59
C TYR A 349 -14.57 7.12 -24.80
N TYR A 350 -13.98 6.77 -25.94
CA TYR A 350 -14.26 7.35 -27.24
C TYR A 350 -14.85 6.25 -28.11
N PRO A 351 -16.17 5.98 -28.04
CA PRO A 351 -16.80 5.23 -29.11
C PRO A 351 -16.49 6.01 -30.39
N SER A 352 -15.89 5.35 -31.36
CA SER A 352 -15.67 5.95 -32.67
C SER A 352 -17.02 6.39 -33.23
N ASP A 353 -17.34 7.68 -33.11
CA ASP A 353 -18.34 8.34 -33.95
C ASP A 353 -17.77 8.41 -35.36
N SER A 354 -17.81 7.27 -36.02
CA SER A 354 -17.69 7.16 -37.46
C SER A 354 -18.51 5.94 -37.82
N PRO A 355 -19.78 6.10 -38.23
CA PRO A 355 -20.45 5.03 -38.92
C PRO A 355 -19.59 4.75 -40.16
N ALA A 356 -19.06 3.54 -40.23
CA ALA A 356 -18.62 2.99 -41.48
C ALA A 356 -19.76 3.21 -42.49
N ASN A 357 -19.44 3.82 -43.64
CA ASN A 357 -20.27 3.77 -44.83
C ASN A 357 -20.50 2.28 -45.14
N CYS A 358 -21.61 1.75 -44.63
CA CYS A 358 -22.30 0.62 -45.22
C CYS A 358 -23.03 1.19 -46.44
N GLU A 359 -22.33 1.33 -47.56
CA GLU A 359 -23.00 1.38 -48.85
C GLU A 359 -23.54 -0.02 -49.14
N SER A 360 -24.81 -0.22 -48.77
CA SER A 360 -25.64 -1.28 -49.28
C SER A 360 -25.79 -1.08 -50.79
N GLN A 361 -25.17 -1.95 -51.58
CA GLN A 361 -25.56 -2.17 -52.97
C GLN A 361 -27.00 -2.71 -52.98
N SER A 362 -27.98 -1.84 -53.18
CA SER A 362 -29.31 -2.20 -53.64
C SER A 362 -29.37 -1.94 -55.14
N VAL A 363 -29.46 -3.04 -55.88
CA VAL A 363 -29.79 -3.12 -57.30
C VAL A 363 -31.24 -2.66 -57.48
N GLU A 364 -31.46 -1.58 -58.23
CA GLU A 364 -32.69 -1.36 -59.00
C GLU A 364 -32.28 -0.73 -60.33
N GLY A 365 -32.55 -1.46 -61.41
CA GLY A 365 -32.36 -0.99 -62.77
C GLY A 365 -33.55 -0.16 -63.23
N ASP A 366 -33.29 0.79 -64.12
CA ASP A 366 -33.83 0.75 -65.47
C ASP A 366 -33.29 1.90 -66.33
N ASN A 367 -32.82 1.51 -67.53
CA ASN A 367 -33.07 2.14 -68.82
C ASN A 367 -32.29 3.38 -69.32
N TYR A 368 -31.52 3.11 -70.40
CA TYR A 368 -31.44 3.82 -71.71
C TYR A 368 -30.91 5.28 -71.70
N LEU A 369 -29.96 5.78 -72.52
CA LEU A 369 -29.32 5.41 -73.80
C LEU A 369 -28.05 6.29 -74.01
N GLU A 370 -27.05 5.72 -74.72
CA GLU A 370 -26.15 6.27 -75.75
C GLU A 370 -25.42 7.63 -75.54
N GLU A 371 -24.08 7.63 -75.44
CA GLU A 371 -23.11 7.78 -76.54
C GLU A 371 -23.21 9.10 -77.34
N ASN A 372 -22.34 10.06 -76.99
CA ASN A 372 -22.01 11.20 -77.85
C ASN A 372 -20.64 10.97 -78.51
N TYR A 373 -20.67 10.43 -79.73
CA TYR A 373 -19.59 10.50 -80.71
C TYR A 373 -20.02 11.47 -81.82
N SER A 374 -19.33 12.61 -81.95
CA SER A 374 -19.33 13.44 -83.18
C SER A 374 -18.49 12.74 -84.27
N PRO A 375 -18.56 13.02 -85.59
CA PRO A 375 -18.82 14.36 -86.19
C PRO A 375 -19.47 14.39 -87.61
N LYS A 376 -19.52 15.61 -88.19
CA LYS A 376 -19.65 16.00 -89.63
C LYS A 376 -21.05 15.92 -90.25
N ARG A 377 -21.66 17.07 -90.56
CA ARG A 377 -21.55 17.87 -91.81
C ARG A 377 -22.18 17.21 -93.05
N GLU A 378 -23.33 17.79 -93.39
CA GLU A 378 -23.78 18.22 -94.73
C GLU A 378 -24.21 17.18 -95.78
N SER A 379 -25.51 17.30 -96.07
CA SER A 379 -26.15 17.45 -97.40
C SER A 379 -26.25 16.25 -98.35
N LEU A 380 -27.51 15.86 -98.55
CA LEU A 380 -28.19 15.70 -99.86
C LEU A 380 -27.45 14.84 -100.90
N PHE A 381 -27.86 13.59 -101.05
CA PHE A 381 -28.77 13.14 -102.12
C PHE A 381 -29.32 11.75 -101.79
#